data_AF-A0A5R2N1B1-F1
#
_entry.id   AF-A0A5R2N1B1-F1
#
_cell.length_a   1.000
_cell.length_b   1.000
_cell.length_c   1.000
_cell.angle_alpha   90.00
_cell.angle_beta   90.00
_cell.angle_gamma   90.00
#
_symmetry.space_group_name_H-M   'P 1'
#
loop_
_entity.id
_entity.type
_entity.pdbx_description
1 polymer ?
#
loop_
_entity_poly.entity_id
_entity_poly.type
_entity_poly.pdbx_seq_one_letter_code
_entity_poly.pdbx_strand_id
1 'polypeptide(L)' 'GGASNHAAIMKALSETDKQVAEGRLKFDPATHLATQGDDYIPITFFQIWDGQRTLISPEKYATGAFKPQPWMQ' A
#
# COMPACT_ATOMS: atom_id res chain seq x y z
N GLY A 1 -14.93 -1.98 -28.17
CA GLY A 1 -14.99 -1.24 -26.88
C GLY A 1 -14.56 0.18 -27.14
N GLY A 2 -15.36 1.17 -26.75
CA GLY A 2 -15.04 2.60 -26.89
C GLY A 2 -15.10 3.27 -25.53
N ALA A 3 -14.39 4.39 -25.38
CA ALA A 3 -14.34 5.15 -24.11
C ALA A 3 -15.72 5.62 -23.61
N SER A 4 -16.75 5.58 -24.45
CA SER A 4 -18.14 5.92 -24.12
C SER A 4 -18.89 4.85 -23.31
N ASN A 5 -18.36 3.63 -23.17
CA ASN A 5 -19.00 2.59 -22.35
C ASN A 5 -18.51 2.66 -20.89
N HIS A 6 -18.97 3.68 -20.18
CA HIS A 6 -18.52 3.97 -18.81
C HIS A 6 -18.88 2.84 -17.83
N ALA A 7 -20.04 2.19 -18.01
CA ALA A 7 -20.46 1.09 -17.13
C ALA A 7 -19.52 -0.12 -17.22
N ALA A 8 -19.12 -0.51 -18.44
CA ALA A 8 -18.18 -1.60 -18.63
C ALA A 8 -16.77 -1.26 -18.08
N ILE A 9 -16.34 -0.01 -18.23
CA ILE A 9 -15.06 0.47 -17.68
C ILE A 9 -15.09 0.44 -16.15
N MET A 10 -16.12 1.00 -15.52
CA MET A 10 -16.26 1.00 -14.06
C MET A 10 -16.31 -0.42 -13.50
N LYS A 11 -17.05 -1.32 -14.15
CA LYS A 11 -17.06 -2.74 -13.77
C LYS A 11 -15.66 -3.35 -13.81
N ALA A 12 -14.92 -3.16 -14.90
CA ALA A 12 -13.56 -3.70 -15.03
C ALA A 12 -12.58 -3.12 -13.98
N LEU A 13 -12.73 -1.83 -13.62
CA LEU A 13 -11.95 -1.20 -12.56
C LEU A 13 -12.31 -1.75 -11.18
N SER A 14 -13.60 -1.83 -10.84
CA SER A 14 -14.08 -2.37 -9.56
C SER A 14 -13.71 -3.84 -9.35
N GLU A 15 -13.63 -4.63 -10.44
CA GLU A 15 -13.20 -6.03 -10.41
C GLU A 15 -11.67 -6.20 -10.43
N THR A 16 -10.89 -5.10 -10.45
CA THR A 16 -9.43 -5.18 -10.42
C THR A 16 -8.94 -5.73 -9.08
N ASP A 17 -8.27 -6.88 -9.17
CA ASP A 17 -7.58 -7.56 -8.07
C ASP A 17 -6.27 -8.14 -8.64
N LYS A 18 -5.14 -7.43 -8.45
CA LYS A 18 -3.87 -7.73 -9.14
C LYS A 18 -2.66 -7.40 -8.27
N GLN A 19 -1.60 -8.20 -8.41
CA GLN A 19 -0.29 -7.84 -7.89
C GLN A 19 0.32 -6.72 -8.74
N VAL A 20 0.70 -5.62 -8.10
CA VAL A 20 1.45 -4.49 -8.67
C VAL A 20 2.75 -4.27 -7.88
N ALA A 21 3.53 -3.25 -8.24
CA ALA A 21 4.83 -2.98 -7.61
C ALA A 21 4.68 -2.62 -6.13
N GLU A 22 3.61 -1.92 -5.78
CA GLU A 22 3.31 -1.44 -4.44
C GLU A 22 2.65 -2.50 -3.54
N GLY A 23 2.26 -3.67 -4.07
CA GLY A 23 1.50 -4.67 -3.32
C GLY A 23 0.33 -5.24 -4.13
N ARG A 24 -0.61 -5.91 -3.48
CA ARG A 24 -1.83 -6.38 -4.15
C ARG A 24 -2.86 -5.26 -4.20
N LEU A 25 -3.10 -4.72 -5.39
CA LEU A 25 -4.15 -3.73 -5.66
C LEU A 25 -5.51 -4.41 -5.71
N LYS A 26 -6.42 -3.99 -4.83
CA LYS A 26 -7.84 -4.34 -4.86
C LYS A 26 -8.64 -3.13 -4.40
N PHE A 27 -9.75 -2.82 -5.09
CA PHE A 27 -10.64 -1.74 -4.67
C PHE A 27 -11.75 -2.27 -3.76
N ASP A 28 -12.08 -1.52 -2.71
CA ASP A 28 -13.31 -1.72 -1.94
C ASP A 28 -14.50 -1.17 -2.75
N PRO A 29 -15.50 -2.01 -3.11
CA PRO A 29 -16.62 -1.58 -3.93
C PRO A 29 -17.53 -0.56 -3.23
N ALA A 30 -17.51 -0.46 -1.90
CA ALA A 30 -18.33 0.51 -1.17
C ALA A 30 -17.75 1.92 -1.22
N THR A 31 -16.42 2.05 -1.25
CA THR A 31 -15.71 3.33 -1.11
C THR A 31 -14.92 3.72 -2.36
N HIS A 32 -14.72 2.78 -3.30
CA HIS A 32 -13.85 2.90 -4.47
C HIS A 32 -12.39 3.23 -4.13
N LEU A 33 -11.96 2.98 -2.89
CA LEU A 33 -10.58 3.16 -2.46
C LEU A 33 -9.79 1.86 -2.57
N ALA A 34 -8.48 1.95 -2.80
CA ALA A 34 -7.61 0.80 -2.74
C ALA A 34 -7.52 0.29 -1.29
N THR A 35 -7.71 -1.02 -1.10
CA THR A 35 -7.54 -1.66 0.20
C THR A 35 -6.07 -1.61 0.61
N GLN A 36 -5.81 -1.24 1.86
CA GLN A 36 -4.49 -1.23 2.46
C GLN A 36 -4.39 -2.30 3.56
N GLY A 37 -3.21 -2.88 3.72
CA GLY A 37 -2.93 -3.92 4.72
C GLY A 37 -1.86 -4.90 4.26
N ASP A 38 -1.48 -5.83 5.13
CA ASP A 38 -0.36 -6.76 4.90
C ASP A 38 -0.56 -7.70 3.70
N ASP A 39 -1.83 -7.99 3.38
CA ASP A 39 -2.25 -8.81 2.22
C ASP A 39 -2.63 -7.98 0.98
N TYR A 40 -2.55 -6.65 1.07
CA TYR A 40 -2.91 -5.70 0.00
C TYR A 40 -1.75 -4.73 -0.29
N ILE A 41 -2.04 -3.44 -0.48
CA ILE A 41 -1.02 -2.41 -0.50
C ILE A 41 -0.60 -2.17 0.96
N PRO A 42 0.65 -2.45 1.35
CA PRO A 42 1.08 -2.35 2.73
C PRO A 42 1.22 -0.89 3.15
N ILE A 43 0.85 -0.60 4.40
CA ILE A 43 1.13 0.69 5.03
C ILE A 43 2.55 0.63 5.56
N THR A 44 3.46 1.32 4.88
CA THR A 44 4.89 1.29 5.21
C THR A 44 5.26 2.40 6.19
N PHE A 45 6.03 2.05 7.21
CA PHE A 45 6.60 3.00 8.16
C PHE A 45 8.11 3.00 8.05
N PHE A 46 8.69 4.19 8.01
CA PHE A 46 10.13 4.36 7.91
C PHE A 46 10.67 5.11 9.12
N GLN A 47 11.88 4.73 9.53
CA GLN A 47 12.67 5.50 10.48
C GLN A 47 13.95 6.00 9.81
N ILE A 48 14.29 7.26 10.07
CA ILE A 48 15.48 7.89 9.52
C ILE A 48 16.56 7.95 10.61
N TRP A 49 17.76 7.47 10.27
CA TRP A 49 18.98 7.53 11.09
C TRP A 49 20.15 7.90 10.21
N ASP A 50 20.97 8.87 10.62
CA ASP A 50 22.15 9.34 9.88
C ASP A 50 21.86 9.66 8.39
N GLY A 51 20.67 10.20 8.12
CA GLY A 51 20.18 10.51 6.78
C GLY A 51 19.74 9.28 5.95
N GLN A 52 19.88 8.07 6.47
CA GLN A 52 19.44 6.83 5.83
C GLN A 52 18.03 6.45 6.28
N ARG A 53 17.16 6.12 5.32
CA ARG A 53 15.78 5.69 5.56
C ARG A 53 15.70 4.16 5.68
N THR A 54 15.25 3.66 6.83
CA THR A 54 15.04 2.22 7.08
C THR A 54 13.55 1.90 7.12
N LEU A 55 13.11 0.86 6.41
CA LEU A 55 11.72 0.37 6.47
C LEU A 55 11.56 -0.48 7.72
N ILE A 56 10.68 -0.10 8.63
CA ILE A 56 10.53 -0.75 9.95
C ILE A 56 9.20 -1.51 10.12
N SER A 57 8.22 -1.30 9.24
CA SER A 57 6.92 -1.97 9.26
C SER A 57 6.25 -1.87 7.88
N PRO A 58 5.45 -2.86 7.44
CA PRO A 58 5.12 -4.10 8.17
C PRO A 58 6.29 -5.09 8.18
N GLU A 59 6.28 -6.01 9.15
CA GLU A 59 7.39 -6.95 9.41
C GLU A 59 7.82 -7.71 8.14
N LYS A 60 6.85 -8.13 7.33
CA LYS A 60 7.07 -8.83 6.05
C LYS A 60 8.02 -8.11 5.09
N TYR A 61 8.06 -6.78 5.12
CA TYR A 61 8.88 -5.96 4.23
C TYR A 61 9.95 -5.16 4.99
N ALA A 62 10.03 -5.29 6.31
CA ALA A 62 10.95 -4.52 7.13
C ALA A 62 12.42 -4.86 6.78
N THR A 63 13.23 -3.82 6.60
CA THR A 63 14.68 -3.93 6.40
C THR A 63 15.47 -3.61 7.66
N GLY A 64 14.79 -3.25 8.75
CA GLY A 64 15.36 -3.08 10.08
C GLY A 64 14.27 -2.94 11.14
N ALA A 65 14.67 -2.95 12.42
CA ALA A 65 13.74 -2.77 13.54
C ALA A 65 13.62 -1.29 13.94
N PHE A 66 12.47 -0.93 14.54
CA PHE A 66 12.31 0.35 15.21
C PHE A 66 13.36 0.51 16.33
N LYS A 67 13.92 1.72 16.43
CA LYS A 67 14.81 2.11 17.52
C LYS A 67 14.22 3.31 18.26
N PRO A 68 14.13 3.34 19.59
CA PRO A 68 13.72 4.54 20.31
C PRO A 68 14.60 5.74 19.94
N GLN A 69 14.00 6.92 19.82
CA GLN A 69 14.77 8.13 19.46
C GLN A 69 15.59 8.62 20.66
N PRO A 70 16.77 9.24 20.45
CA PRO A 70 17.69 9.59 21.53
C PRO A 70 17.11 10.59 22.54
N TRP A 71 16.14 11.42 22.11
CA TRP A 71 15.49 12.46 22.92
C TRP A 71 14.22 11.99 23.64
N MET A 72 13.83 10.71 23.51
CA MET A 72 12.67 10.16 24.21
C MET A 72 13.01 9.67 25.64
N GLN A 73 14.12 10.14 26.21
CA GLN A 73 14.48 9.92 27.61
C GLN A 73 13.99 11.06 28.50
#